data_AF-A0AA97GEK8-F1
#
_entry.id   AF-A0AA97GEK8-F1
#
_cell.length_a   1.000
_cell.length_b   1.000
_cell.length_c   1.000
_cell.angle_alpha   90.00
_cell.angle_beta   90.00
_cell.angle_gamma   90.00
#
_symmetry.space_group_name_H-M   'P 1'
#
loop_
_entity.id
_entity.type
_entity.pdbx_description
1 polymer ?
#
loop_
_entity_poly.entity_id
_entity_poly.type
_entity_poly.pdbx_seq_one_letter_code
_entity_poly.pdbx_strand_id
1 'polypeptide(L)'
;MKMTHAELCEIAVKFLNKNGFKVAFGDRFQTVNSTGEQPDAIGFRNGSSCLIEAKVSRSDFLADKKKKFRANPDLGMGDWRFYISPPDIIKIEDLPAGWGLLHVKGNRVFKIHGWPGNCEWYTEKPFNSNKQAECNHLYGALRRLQIRGYLHEIYEGYPSE
;
A
#
# COMPACT_ATOMS: atom_id res chain seq x y z
N MET A 1 -18.09 -14.06 -10.35
CA MET A 1 -17.31 -14.51 -9.19
C MET A 1 -17.10 -13.34 -8.25
N LYS A 2 -17.20 -13.57 -6.94
CA LYS A 2 -16.89 -12.56 -5.92
C LYS A 2 -15.38 -12.48 -5.77
N MET A 3 -14.83 -11.27 -5.82
CA MET A 3 -13.38 -11.04 -5.69
C MET A 3 -12.91 -11.37 -4.28
N THR A 4 -11.80 -12.09 -4.18
CA THR A 4 -11.16 -12.46 -2.92
C THR A 4 -10.21 -11.37 -2.43
N HIS A 5 -9.87 -11.39 -1.14
CA HIS A 5 -8.92 -10.45 -0.55
C HIS A 5 -7.55 -10.56 -1.22
N ALA A 6 -7.04 -11.79 -1.37
CA ALA A 6 -5.74 -12.05 -1.98
C ALA A 6 -5.66 -11.54 -3.43
N GLU A 7 -6.70 -11.75 -4.25
CA GLU A 7 -6.76 -11.20 -5.60
C GLU A 7 -6.70 -9.66 -5.58
N LEU A 8 -7.37 -9.03 -4.63
CA LEU A 8 -7.39 -7.59 -4.48
C LEU A 8 -6.01 -7.03 -4.06
N CYS A 9 -5.31 -7.72 -3.15
CA CYS A 9 -3.92 -7.41 -2.78
C CYS A 9 -2.98 -7.50 -3.98
N GLU A 10 -3.08 -8.57 -4.79
CA GLU A 10 -2.27 -8.71 -6.01
C GLU A 10 -2.54 -7.61 -7.03
N ILE A 11 -3.82 -7.23 -7.21
CA ILE A 11 -4.21 -6.12 -8.07
C ILE A 11 -3.63 -4.80 -7.55
N ALA A 12 -3.66 -4.57 -6.23
CA ALA A 12 -3.10 -3.37 -5.61
C ALA A 12 -1.58 -3.26 -5.84
N VAL A 13 -0.83 -4.34 -5.66
CA VAL A 13 0.63 -4.37 -5.94
C VAL A 13 0.92 -4.08 -7.41
N LYS A 14 0.17 -4.71 -8.34
CA LYS A 14 0.32 -4.45 -9.79
C LYS A 14 -0.01 -3.00 -10.12
N PHE A 15 -1.04 -2.42 -9.49
CA PHE A 15 -1.43 -1.04 -9.68
C PHE A 15 -0.35 -0.06 -9.19
N LEU A 16 0.22 -0.28 -8.00
CA LEU A 16 1.34 0.51 -7.47
C LEU A 16 2.53 0.52 -8.45
N ASN A 17 2.96 -0.66 -8.91
CA ASN A 17 4.05 -0.82 -9.87
C ASN A 17 3.82 -0.07 -11.19
N LYS A 18 2.58 -0.09 -11.69
CA LYS A 18 2.18 0.64 -12.91
C LYS A 18 2.14 2.16 -12.72
N ASN A 19 2.04 2.65 -11.49
CA ASN A 19 1.96 4.08 -11.18
C ASN A 19 3.23 4.60 -10.46
N GLY A 20 4.40 4.03 -10.76
CA GLY A 20 5.70 4.58 -10.35
C GLY A 20 6.25 4.08 -9.02
N PHE A 21 5.51 3.24 -8.28
CA PHE A 21 6.01 2.57 -7.07
C PHE A 21 6.66 1.24 -7.44
N LYS A 22 7.89 1.28 -7.97
CA LYS A 22 8.60 0.12 -8.53
C LYS A 22 9.07 -0.90 -7.50
N VAL A 23 9.07 -0.53 -6.22
CA VAL A 23 9.29 -1.44 -5.10
C VAL A 23 7.97 -1.53 -4.36
N ALA A 24 7.24 -2.62 -4.55
CA ALA A 24 5.94 -2.83 -3.91
C ALA A 24 5.79 -4.25 -3.38
N PHE A 25 5.14 -4.37 -2.23
CA PHE A 25 4.90 -5.63 -1.53
C PHE A 25 3.41 -5.80 -1.25
N GLY A 26 2.96 -7.05 -1.20
CA GLY A 26 1.59 -7.42 -0.84
C GLY A 26 1.53 -8.21 0.47
N ASP A 27 0.31 -8.52 0.89
CA ASP A 27 -0.06 -9.25 2.12
C ASP A 27 0.70 -10.57 2.41
N ARG A 28 1.23 -11.22 1.37
CA ARG A 28 2.10 -12.42 1.48
C ARG A 28 3.46 -12.13 2.12
N PHE A 29 3.87 -10.87 2.20
CA PHE A 29 5.11 -10.45 2.86
C PHE A 29 4.78 -9.67 4.14
N GLN A 30 5.08 -10.30 5.27
CA GLN A 30 4.88 -9.71 6.59
C GLN A 30 6.22 -9.51 7.29
N THR A 31 6.28 -8.45 8.10
CA THR A 31 7.48 -8.08 8.87
C THR A 31 7.11 -7.71 10.29
N VAL A 32 7.96 -8.08 11.25
CA VAL A 32 7.80 -7.61 12.62
C VAL A 32 8.10 -6.11 12.67
N ASN A 33 7.14 -5.34 13.16
CA ASN A 33 7.32 -3.92 13.46
C ASN A 33 6.66 -3.59 14.81
N SER A 34 7.05 -2.47 15.41
CA SER A 34 6.62 -2.07 16.75
C SER A 34 5.13 -1.74 16.84
N THR A 35 4.48 -1.39 15.72
CA THR A 35 3.06 -1.03 15.69
C THR A 35 2.16 -2.22 15.39
N GLY A 36 2.71 -3.32 14.86
CA GLY A 36 1.96 -4.50 14.42
C GLY A 36 1.19 -4.31 13.11
N GLU A 37 1.37 -3.19 12.40
CA GLU A 37 0.67 -2.96 11.13
C GLU A 37 1.24 -3.87 10.03
N GLN A 38 0.36 -4.59 9.33
CA GLN A 38 0.70 -5.33 8.12
C GLN A 38 -0.15 -4.78 6.99
N PRO A 39 0.45 -4.22 5.93
CA PRO A 39 -0.31 -3.64 4.83
C PRO A 39 -0.80 -4.75 3.88
N ASP A 40 -1.99 -4.56 3.31
CA ASP A 40 -2.47 -5.43 2.22
C ASP A 40 -1.63 -5.23 0.95
N ALA A 41 -1.26 -3.98 0.68
CA ALA A 41 -0.16 -3.64 -0.22
C ALA A 41 0.53 -2.35 0.21
N ILE A 42 1.83 -2.26 -0.01
CA ILE A 42 2.60 -1.02 0.18
C ILE A 42 3.61 -0.84 -0.95
N GLY A 43 3.68 0.36 -1.50
CA GLY A 43 4.59 0.74 -2.56
C GLY A 43 5.52 1.88 -2.13
N PHE A 44 6.75 1.83 -2.62
CA PHE A 44 7.77 2.84 -2.39
C PHE A 44 8.22 3.45 -3.73
N ARG A 45 8.33 4.77 -3.74
CA ARG A 45 8.98 5.56 -4.79
C ARG A 45 9.92 6.57 -4.13
N ASN A 46 10.71 7.28 -4.93
CA ASN A 46 11.57 8.33 -4.39
C ASN A 46 10.75 9.27 -3.50
N GLY A 47 11.21 9.50 -2.27
CA GLY A 47 10.61 10.43 -1.32
C GLY A 47 9.14 10.19 -0.93
N SER A 48 8.51 9.06 -1.26
CA SER A 48 7.08 8.84 -0.98
C SER A 48 6.71 7.36 -0.87
N SER A 49 5.78 7.04 0.02
CA SER A 49 5.22 5.71 0.22
C SER A 49 3.70 5.73 0.07
N CYS A 50 3.14 4.65 -0.47
CA CYS A 50 1.69 4.51 -0.67
C CYS A 50 1.23 3.16 -0.11
N LEU A 51 0.39 3.21 0.92
CA LEU A 51 -0.27 2.05 1.52
C LEU A 51 -1.66 1.89 0.91
N ILE A 52 -2.01 0.66 0.54
CA ILE A 52 -3.32 0.30 0.02
C ILE A 52 -3.91 -0.81 0.89
N GLU A 53 -5.16 -0.61 1.32
CA GLU A 53 -5.92 -1.54 2.16
C GLU A 53 -7.11 -2.11 1.39
N ALA A 54 -7.08 -3.43 1.20
CA ALA A 54 -8.06 -4.20 0.47
C ALA A 54 -9.29 -4.47 1.35
N LYS A 55 -10.49 -4.20 0.82
CA LYS A 55 -11.76 -4.50 1.50
C LYS A 55 -12.71 -5.19 0.51
N VAL A 56 -13.14 -6.40 0.85
CA VAL A 56 -14.07 -7.21 0.03
C VAL A 56 -15.51 -7.18 0.53
N SER A 57 -15.74 -6.54 1.66
CA SER A 57 -17.08 -6.30 2.22
C SER A 57 -17.13 -5.02 3.05
N ARG A 58 -18.36 -4.54 3.28
CA ARG A 58 -18.61 -3.36 4.12
C ARG A 58 -18.18 -3.59 5.57
N SER A 59 -18.39 -4.81 6.09
CA SER A 59 -17.95 -5.20 7.42
C SER A 59 -16.42 -5.14 7.58
N ASP A 60 -15.67 -5.57 6.56
CA ASP A 60 -14.20 -5.52 6.60
C ASP A 60 -13.71 -4.07 6.72
N PHE A 61 -14.34 -3.16 5.97
CA PHE A 61 -14.05 -1.73 6.05
C PHE A 61 -14.35 -1.14 7.44
N LEU A 62 -15.48 -1.50 8.06
CA LEU A 62 -15.83 -0.99 9.39
C LEU A 62 -14.93 -1.57 10.50
N ALA A 63 -14.47 -2.81 10.36
CA ALA A 63 -13.51 -3.41 11.28
C ALA A 63 -12.15 -2.69 11.23
N ASP A 64 -11.72 -2.30 10.03
CA ASP A 64 -10.45 -1.61 9.79
C ASP A 64 -10.36 -0.26 10.53
N LYS A 65 -11.47 0.48 10.62
CA LYS A 65 -11.55 1.75 11.36
C LYS A 65 -11.19 1.62 12.85
N LYS A 66 -11.29 0.43 13.43
CA LYS A 66 -11.03 0.17 14.86
C LYS A 66 -9.54 -0.07 15.16
N LYS A 67 -8.69 -0.19 14.13
CA LYS A 67 -7.25 -0.44 14.32
C LYS A 67 -6.59 0.77 14.97
N LYS A 68 -5.68 0.54 15.93
CA LYS A 68 -5.02 1.62 16.73
C LYS A 68 -4.29 2.67 15.89
N PHE A 69 -3.65 2.28 14.80
CA PHE A 69 -2.94 3.17 13.87
C PHE A 69 -3.88 3.94 12.92
N ARG A 70 -5.19 3.75 13.05
CA ARG A 70 -6.22 4.59 12.43
C ARG A 70 -6.73 5.67 13.39
N ALA A 71 -6.66 5.42 14.70
CA ALA A 71 -6.90 6.44 15.73
C ALA A 71 -5.70 7.38 15.88
N ASN A 72 -4.47 6.86 15.76
CA ASN A 72 -3.25 7.66 15.68
C ASN A 72 -2.55 7.42 14.33
N PRO A 73 -2.80 8.27 13.32
CA PRO A 73 -2.25 8.12 11.98
C PRO A 73 -0.72 8.05 11.93
N ASP A 74 0.00 8.69 12.85
CA ASP A 74 1.47 8.74 12.86
C ASP A 74 2.10 7.38 13.20
N LEU A 75 1.32 6.43 13.74
CA LEU A 75 1.76 5.05 13.94
C LEU A 75 1.70 4.22 12.64
N GLY A 76 0.92 4.66 11.66
CA GLY A 76 0.68 3.96 10.41
C GLY A 76 1.72 4.25 9.33
N MET A 77 1.94 3.30 8.44
CA MET A 77 2.77 3.42 7.24
C MET A 77 2.02 4.12 6.10
N GLY A 78 2.76 4.53 5.08
CA GLY A 78 2.23 5.20 3.90
C GLY A 78 2.02 6.70 4.12
N ASP A 79 2.82 7.51 3.42
CA ASP A 79 2.61 8.96 3.28
C ASP A 79 1.26 9.23 2.60
N TRP A 80 0.88 8.31 1.71
CA TRP A 80 -0.42 8.25 1.06
C TRP A 80 -1.11 6.94 1.41
N ARG A 81 -2.43 7.00 1.59
CA ARG A 81 -3.22 5.85 2.04
C ARG A 81 -4.50 5.74 1.24
N PHE A 82 -4.76 4.56 0.71
CA PHE A 82 -5.93 4.29 -0.12
C PHE A 82 -6.64 3.04 0.36
N TYR A 83 -7.96 3.04 0.26
CA TYR A 83 -8.70 1.79 0.20
C TYR A 83 -8.83 1.32 -1.25
N ILE A 84 -8.82 0.00 -1.44
CA ILE A 84 -9.18 -0.65 -2.69
C ILE A 84 -10.33 -1.64 -2.43
N SER A 85 -11.37 -1.57 -3.25
CA SER A 85 -12.55 -2.45 -3.11
C SER A 85 -13.27 -2.65 -4.45
N PRO A 86 -14.07 -3.71 -4.62
CA PRO A 86 -15.16 -3.69 -5.59
C PRO A 86 -16.07 -2.46 -5.41
N PRO A 87 -16.78 -2.01 -6.47
CA PRO A 87 -17.75 -0.92 -6.36
C PRO A 87 -18.77 -1.15 -5.24
N ASP A 88 -19.31 -0.05 -4.72
CA ASP A 88 -20.40 0.00 -3.73
C ASP A 88 -20.07 -0.49 -2.31
N ILE A 89 -18.83 -0.94 -2.05
CA ILE A 89 -18.39 -1.35 -0.70
C ILE A 89 -18.04 -0.14 0.17
N ILE A 90 -17.30 0.80 -0.41
CA ILE A 90 -16.85 2.03 0.27
C ILE A 90 -17.36 3.19 -0.56
N LYS A 91 -18.03 4.14 0.11
CA LYS A 91 -18.42 5.40 -0.52
C LYS A 91 -17.45 6.50 -0.09
N ILE A 92 -17.36 7.56 -0.88
CA ILE A 92 -16.40 8.65 -0.64
C ILE A 92 -16.67 9.32 0.71
N GLU A 93 -17.94 9.52 1.03
CA GLU A 93 -18.43 10.09 2.29
C GLU A 93 -18.04 9.28 3.54
N ASP A 94 -17.66 8.02 3.38
CA ASP A 94 -17.23 7.17 4.50
C ASP A 94 -15.73 7.24 4.77
N LEU A 95 -14.96 7.84 3.86
CA LEU A 95 -13.51 7.86 3.92
C LEU A 95 -13.03 8.72 5.11
N PRO A 96 -12.06 8.22 5.90
CA PRO A 96 -11.35 9.09 6.83
C PRO A 96 -10.61 10.19 6.07
N ALA A 97 -10.46 11.36 6.69
CA ALA A 97 -9.75 12.48 6.09
C ALA A 97 -8.34 12.06 5.60
N GLY A 98 -7.96 12.54 4.41
CA GLY A 98 -6.68 12.23 3.76
C GLY A 98 -6.62 10.88 3.05
N TRP A 99 -7.59 9.97 3.26
CA TRP A 99 -7.62 8.68 2.55
C TRP A 99 -8.21 8.83 1.14
N GLY A 100 -7.60 8.14 0.19
CA GLY A 100 -8.18 7.97 -1.14
C GLY A 100 -8.94 6.66 -1.31
N LEU A 101 -9.59 6.53 -2.46
CA LEU A 101 -10.40 5.36 -2.83
C LEU A 101 -10.14 4.90 -4.26
N LEU A 102 -9.95 3.60 -4.40
CA LEU A 102 -9.79 2.89 -5.65
C LEU A 102 -10.89 1.83 -5.78
N HIS A 103 -11.50 1.74 -6.96
CA HIS A 103 -12.42 0.64 -7.29
C HIS A 103 -11.81 -0.36 -8.25
N VAL A 104 -12.17 -1.63 -8.11
CA VAL A 104 -11.76 -2.70 -9.02
C VAL A 104 -12.96 -3.28 -9.74
N LYS A 105 -12.96 -3.24 -11.08
CA LYS A 105 -13.94 -3.94 -11.92
C LYS A 105 -13.19 -4.89 -12.85
N GLY A 106 -13.40 -6.19 -12.68
CA GLY A 106 -12.58 -7.22 -13.31
C GLY A 106 -11.14 -7.09 -12.84
N ASN A 107 -10.19 -6.86 -13.74
CA ASN A 107 -8.77 -6.66 -13.42
C ASN A 107 -8.29 -5.20 -13.60
N ARG A 108 -9.24 -4.26 -13.69
CA ARG A 108 -8.95 -2.83 -13.92
C ARG A 108 -9.26 -2.03 -12.66
N VAL A 109 -8.30 -1.19 -12.28
CA VAL A 109 -8.40 -0.26 -11.15
C VAL A 109 -8.84 1.11 -11.64
N PHE A 110 -9.82 1.70 -10.96
CA PHE A 110 -10.36 3.03 -11.21
C PHE A 110 -10.02 3.94 -10.03
N LYS A 111 -9.46 5.11 -10.32
CA LYS A 111 -9.08 6.13 -9.34
C LYS A 111 -10.32 6.95 -9.00
N ILE A 112 -10.98 6.64 -7.89
CA ILE A 112 -12.28 7.23 -7.54
C ILE A 112 -12.10 8.53 -6.77
N HIS A 113 -11.19 8.55 -5.81
CA HIS A 113 -10.95 9.72 -4.97
C HIS A 113 -9.50 9.80 -4.49
N GLY A 114 -8.98 11.02 -4.40
CA GLY A 114 -7.71 11.32 -3.73
C GLY A 114 -6.44 10.85 -4.42
N TRP A 115 -6.50 10.28 -5.64
CA TRP A 115 -5.29 9.88 -6.37
C TRP A 115 -4.60 11.12 -6.97
N PRO A 116 -3.39 11.47 -6.54
CA PRO A 116 -2.78 12.75 -6.88
C PRO A 116 -2.06 12.75 -8.23
N GLY A 117 -1.72 13.95 -8.70
CA GLY A 117 -0.79 14.19 -9.81
C GLY A 117 0.66 13.81 -9.46
N ASN A 118 1.55 13.75 -10.45
CA ASN A 118 2.89 13.21 -10.23
C ASN A 118 3.77 14.05 -9.27
N CYS A 119 3.63 15.38 -9.30
CA CYS A 119 4.41 16.28 -8.44
C CYS A 119 3.90 16.29 -6.99
N GLU A 120 2.60 16.10 -6.80
CA GLU A 120 1.94 16.17 -5.50
C GLU A 120 2.39 15.04 -4.56
N TRP A 121 2.84 13.89 -5.10
CA TRP A 121 3.38 12.78 -4.30
C TRP A 121 4.48 13.20 -3.31
N TYR A 122 5.18 14.29 -3.61
CA TYR A 122 6.30 14.81 -2.84
C TYR A 122 5.93 15.99 -1.92
N THR A 123 4.91 16.78 -2.27
CA THR A 123 4.60 18.04 -1.59
C THR A 123 3.32 17.99 -0.75
N GLU A 124 2.28 17.30 -1.22
CA GLU A 124 0.92 17.35 -0.64
C GLU A 124 0.58 16.09 0.16
N LYS A 125 1.55 15.53 0.88
CA LYS A 125 1.37 14.27 1.61
C LYS A 125 0.31 14.44 2.72
N PRO A 126 -0.78 13.66 2.71
CA PRO A 126 -1.80 13.78 3.74
C PRO A 126 -1.36 13.27 5.12
N PHE A 127 -0.33 12.42 5.18
CA PHE A 127 0.12 11.78 6.40
C PHE A 127 1.63 11.91 6.62
N ASN A 128 2.02 12.06 7.89
CA ASN A 128 3.37 11.80 8.36
C ASN A 128 3.47 10.30 8.68
N SER A 129 4.01 9.52 7.75
CA SER A 129 4.07 8.07 7.93
C SER A 129 5.15 7.62 8.91
N ASN A 130 4.92 6.46 9.51
CA ASN A 130 5.90 5.78 10.36
C ASN A 130 7.06 5.22 9.52
N LYS A 131 8.07 6.06 9.28
CA LYS A 131 9.25 5.71 8.49
C LYS A 131 10.06 4.55 9.06
N GLN A 132 10.05 4.35 10.38
CA GLN A 132 10.73 3.20 10.97
C GLN A 132 10.05 1.88 10.58
N ALA A 133 8.72 1.83 10.60
CA ALA A 133 7.97 0.64 10.17
C ALA A 133 8.18 0.35 8.67
N GLU A 134 8.21 1.39 7.83
CA GLU A 134 8.54 1.29 6.40
C GLU A 134 9.96 0.76 6.16
N CYS A 135 10.96 1.30 6.86
CA CYS A 135 12.33 0.83 6.80
C CYS A 135 12.45 -0.63 7.23
N ASN A 136 11.73 -1.06 8.27
CA ASN A 136 11.70 -2.45 8.69
C ASN A 136 11.10 -3.36 7.60
N HIS A 137 10.11 -2.87 6.85
CA HIS A 137 9.51 -3.59 5.74
C HIS A 137 10.53 -3.79 4.61
N LEU A 138 11.20 -2.72 4.19
CA LEU A 138 12.28 -2.76 3.20
C LEU A 138 13.45 -3.65 3.63
N TYR A 139 13.92 -3.49 4.88
CA TYR A 139 14.95 -4.34 5.46
C TYR A 139 14.55 -5.82 5.45
N GLY A 140 13.30 -6.13 5.80
CA GLY A 140 12.78 -7.49 5.77
C GLY A 140 12.87 -8.11 4.37
N ALA A 141 12.61 -7.32 3.31
CA ALA A 141 12.74 -7.76 1.93
C ALA A 141 14.21 -8.00 1.54
N LEU A 142 15.09 -7.03 1.80
CA LEU A 142 16.52 -7.14 1.52
C LEU A 142 17.18 -8.30 2.29
N ARG A 143 16.80 -8.51 3.55
CA ARG A 143 17.28 -9.64 4.36
C ARG A 143 16.89 -10.98 3.76
N ARG A 144 15.69 -11.10 3.16
CA ARG A 144 15.29 -12.32 2.46
C ARG A 144 16.12 -12.56 1.20
N LEU A 145 16.43 -11.51 0.44
CA LEU A 145 17.34 -11.60 -0.70
C LEU A 145 18.75 -12.02 -0.25
N GLN A 146 19.26 -11.46 0.85
CA GLN A 146 20.56 -11.85 1.42
C GLN A 146 20.59 -13.32 1.81
N ILE A 147 19.58 -13.80 2.55
CA ILE A 147 19.49 -15.21 2.97
C ILE A 147 19.42 -16.16 1.76
N ARG A 148 18.77 -15.72 0.68
CA ARG A 148 18.65 -16.49 -0.56
C ARG A 148 19.85 -16.33 -1.50
N GLY A 149 20.83 -15.51 -1.14
CA GLY A 149 22.02 -15.27 -1.94
C GLY A 149 21.83 -14.33 -3.13
N TYR A 150 20.70 -13.63 -3.24
CA TYR A 150 20.41 -12.72 -4.37
C TYR A 150 20.78 -11.25 -4.12
N LEU A 151 21.13 -10.87 -2.88
CA LEU A 151 21.37 -9.44 -2.58
C LEU A 151 22.58 -8.88 -3.34
N HIS A 152 23.56 -9.70 -3.72
CA HIS A 152 24.74 -9.24 -4.46
C HIS A 152 24.39 -8.68 -5.85
N GLU A 153 23.24 -9.03 -6.42
CA GLU A 153 22.80 -8.52 -7.73
C GLU A 153 22.55 -7.00 -7.73
N ILE A 154 22.41 -6.35 -6.57
CA ILE A 154 22.23 -4.89 -6.50
C ILE A 154 23.45 -4.10 -6.98
N TYR A 155 24.62 -4.73 -7.07
CA TYR A 155 25.85 -4.13 -7.61
C TYR A 155 25.90 -4.18 -9.12
N GLU A 156 25.10 -5.05 -9.74
CA GLU A 156 24.90 -5.06 -11.18
C GLU A 156 24.05 -3.84 -11.57
N GLY A 157 24.41 -3.18 -12.66
CA GLY A 157 23.62 -2.06 -13.18
C GLY A 157 22.18 -2.48 -13.52
N TYR A 158 21.31 -1.52 -13.80
CA TYR A 158 19.99 -1.85 -14.32
C TYR A 158 20.11 -2.68 -15.61
N PRO A 159 19.35 -3.77 -15.77
CA PRO A 159 19.30 -4.50 -17.02
C PRO A 159 18.96 -3.53 -18.17
N SER A 160 19.69 -3.63 -19.28
CA SER A 160 19.29 -2.98 -20.52
C SER A 160 17.91 -3.50 -20.93
N GLU A 161 16.92 -2.60 -21.04
CA GLU A 161 15.56 -2.92 -21.51
C GLU A 161 15.54 -3.54 -22.92
#